data_AF-A0A524CAL1-F1
#
_entry.id   AF-A0A524CAL1-F1
#
_cell.length_a   1.000
_cell.length_b   1.000
_cell.length_c   1.000
_cell.angle_alpha   90.00
_cell.angle_beta   90.00
_cell.angle_gamma   90.00
#
_symmetry.space_group_name_H-M   'P 1'
#
loop_
_entity.id
_entity.type
_entity.pdbx_description
1 polymer ?
#
loop_
_entity_poly.entity_id
_entity_poly.type
_entity_poly.pdbx_seq_one_letter_code
_entity_poly.pdbx_strand_id
1 'polypeptide(L)' 'MENLSQQDKEWARDWEIIKQIFETINSLKNLFNGLDVTYLREMEQKLLLLNLEKYAWSLQNYIVEKYSKP' A
#
# COMPACT_ATOMS: atom_id res chain seq x y z
N MET A 1 -11.53 -9.80 28.60
CA MET A 1 -10.82 -9.45 27.34
C MET A 1 -10.21 -10.74 26.84
N GLU A 2 -10.61 -11.21 25.66
CA GLU A 2 -9.94 -12.35 25.03
C GLU A 2 -8.47 -11.98 24.78
N ASN A 3 -7.55 -12.86 25.17
CA ASN A 3 -6.15 -12.69 24.82
C ASN A 3 -6.01 -12.95 23.32
N LEU A 4 -5.68 -11.91 22.55
CA LEU A 4 -5.33 -12.03 21.14
C LEU A 4 -4.21 -13.04 20.97
N SER A 5 -4.38 -13.94 19.99
CA SER A 5 -3.33 -14.89 19.62
C SER A 5 -2.11 -14.14 19.08
N GLN A 6 -0.97 -14.82 19.06
CA GLN A 6 0.23 -14.28 18.41
C GLN A 6 -0.04 -13.96 16.93
N GLN A 7 -0.84 -14.79 16.25
CA GLN A 7 -1.24 -14.61 14.85
C GLN A 7 -2.10 -13.35 14.66
N ASP A 8 -3.02 -13.05 15.57
CA ASP A 8 -3.84 -11.83 15.51
C ASP A 8 -2.98 -10.56 15.63
N LYS A 9 -1.96 -10.59 16.49
CA LYS A 9 -1.03 -9.47 16.66
C LYS A 9 -0.16 -9.26 15.41
N GLU A 10 0.30 -10.35 14.81
CA GLU A 10 1.07 -10.30 13.57
C GLU A 10 0.22 -9.82 12.40
N TRP A 11 -1.01 -10.28 12.27
CA TRP A 11 -1.95 -9.79 11.27
C TRP A 11 -2.21 -8.29 11.45
N ALA A 12 -2.54 -7.84 12.67
CA ALA A 12 -2.76 -6.42 12.93
C ALA A 12 -1.55 -5.56 12.53
N ARG A 13 -0.33 -6.03 12.82
CA ARG A 13 0.92 -5.37 12.42
C ARG A 13 1.09 -5.32 10.91
N ASP A 14 0.95 -6.44 10.22
CA ASP A 14 1.11 -6.51 8.77
C ASP A 14 0.05 -5.65 8.06
N TRP A 15 -1.18 -5.65 8.56
CA TRP A 15 -2.26 -4.82 8.05
C TRP A 15 -2.00 -3.33 8.22
N GLU A 16 -1.44 -2.93 9.35
CA GLU A 16 -1.04 -1.55 9.61
C GLU A 16 0.05 -1.09 8.63
N ILE A 17 1.02 -1.95 8.32
CA ILE A 17 2.03 -1.66 7.30
C ILE A 17 1.40 -1.47 5.92
N ILE A 18 0.43 -2.32 5.52
CA ILE A 18 -0.29 -2.17 4.25
C ILE A 18 -1.01 -0.81 4.17
N LYS A 19 -1.68 -0.39 5.25
CA LYS A 19 -2.32 0.94 5.30
C LYS A 19 -1.31 2.07 5.10
N GLN A 20 -0.18 2.02 5.82
CA GLN A 20 0.87 3.02 5.71
C GLN A 20 1.46 3.10 4.29
N ILE A 21 1.56 1.97 3.58
CA ILE A 21 1.97 1.96 2.17
C ILE A 21 0.97 2.74 1.31
N PHE A 22 -0.33 2.47 1.43
CA PHE A 22 -1.35 3.18 0.65
C PHE A 22 -1.42 4.67 0.99
N GLU A 23 -1.30 5.04 2.27
CA GLU A 23 -1.22 6.44 2.69
C GLU A 23 0.01 7.16 2.12
N THR A 24 1.14 6.46 2.07
CA THR A 24 2.38 6.97 1.46
C THR A 24 2.22 7.17 -0.04
N ILE A 25 1.63 6.21 -0.75
CA ILE A 25 1.34 6.33 -2.19
C ILE A 25 0.41 7.52 -2.46
N ASN A 26 -0.64 7.70 -1.66
CA ASN A 26 -1.55 8.83 -1.79
C ASN A 26 -0.85 10.18 -1.52
N SER A 27 0.04 10.22 -0.52
CA SER A 27 0.86 11.40 -0.24
C SER A 27 1.81 11.71 -1.40
N LEU A 28 2.44 10.68 -1.98
CA LEU A 28 3.30 10.83 -3.16
C LEU A 28 2.54 11.38 -4.36
N LYS A 29 1.31 10.90 -4.59
CA LYS A 29 0.42 11.43 -5.63
C LYS A 29 0.14 12.92 -5.45
N ASN A 30 -0.14 13.35 -4.22
CA ASN A 30 -0.35 14.77 -3.92
C ASN A 30 0.91 15.60 -4.17
N LEU A 31 2.08 15.08 -3.82
CA LEU A 31 3.36 15.74 -4.09
C LEU A 31 3.64 15.87 -5.59
N PHE A 32 3.40 14.82 -6.38
CA PHE A 32 3.56 14.88 -7.84
C PHE A 32 2.62 15.89 -8.50
N ASN A 33 1.37 15.99 -8.05
CA ASN A 33 0.42 16.97 -8.55
C ASN A 33 0.85 18.43 -8.27
N GLY A 34 1.75 18.66 -7.31
CA GLY A 34 2.30 19.98 -7.00
C GLY A 34 3.49 20.39 -7.87
N LEU A 35 4.00 19.50 -8.73
CA LEU A 35 5.13 19.79 -9.60
C LEU A 35 4.65 20.27 -10.97
N ASP A 36 5.18 21.40 -11.44
CA ASP A 36 5.04 21.83 -12.83
C ASP A 36 6.08 21.09 -13.68
N VAL A 37 5.61 20.13 -14.49
CA VAL A 37 6.46 19.25 -15.30
C VAL A 37 5.90 19.10 -16.70
N THR A 38 6.75 18.65 -17.64
CA THR A 38 6.31 18.38 -19.01
C THR A 38 5.30 17.22 -19.05
N TYR A 39 4.47 17.18 -20.10
CA TYR A 39 3.48 16.11 -20.31
C TYR A 39 4.08 14.69 -20.23
N LEU A 40 5.27 14.49 -20.78
CA LEU A 40 5.96 13.19 -20.70
C LEU A 40 6.27 12.82 -19.24
N ARG A 41 6.74 13.77 -18.44
CA ARG A 41 7.00 13.55 -17.01
C ARG A 41 5.73 13.26 -16.23
N GLU A 42 4.63 13.95 -16.54
CA GLU A 42 3.33 13.68 -15.93
C GLU A 42 2.85 12.25 -16.22
N MET A 43 3.04 11.77 -17.45
CA MET A 43 2.75 10.38 -17.81
C MET A 43 3.63 9.37 -17.05
N GLU A 44 4.94 9.63 -16.95
CA GLU A 44 5.87 8.80 -16.18
C GLU A 44 5.46 8.71 -14.71
N GLN A 45 5.07 9.84 -14.10
CA GLN A 45 4.57 9.89 -12.71
C GLN A 45 3.29 9.06 -12.54
N LYS A 46 2.32 9.18 -13.45
CA LYS A 46 1.09 8.38 -13.42
C LYS A 46 1.37 6.88 -13.54
N LEU A 47 2.29 6.49 -14.42
CA LEU A 47 2.68 5.08 -14.58
C LEU A 47 3.37 4.54 -13.32
N LEU A 48 4.26 5.33 -12.70
CA LEU A 48 4.91 4.97 -11.45
C LEU A 48 3.89 4.73 -10.33
N LEU A 49 2.96 5.67 -10.12
CA LEU A 49 1.90 5.54 -9.12
C LEU A 49 1.07 4.29 -9.35
N LEU A 50 0.64 4.04 -10.59
CA LEU A 50 -0.14 2.85 -10.94
C LEU A 50 0.60 1.55 -10.60
N ASN A 51 1.90 1.48 -10.87
CA ASN A 51 2.70 0.29 -10.57
C ASN A 51 2.87 0.08 -9.06
N LEU A 52 3.05 1.16 -8.30
CA LEU A 52 3.11 1.10 -6.83
C LEU A 52 1.78 0.63 -6.24
N GLU A 53 0.66 1.17 -6.71
CA GLU A 53 -0.69 0.76 -6.29
C GLU A 53 -0.93 -0.72 -6.57
N LYS A 54 -0.63 -1.19 -7.80
CA LYS A 54 -0.76 -2.61 -8.18
C LYS A 54 0.06 -3.53 -7.26
N TYR A 55 1.28 -3.11 -6.92
CA TYR A 55 2.14 -3.89 -6.04
C TYR A 55 1.61 -3.92 -4.60
N ALA A 56 1.13 -2.79 -4.08
CA ALA A 56 0.49 -2.72 -2.76
C ALA A 56 -0.75 -3.62 -2.67
N TRP A 57 -1.58 -3.66 -3.72
CA TRP A 57 -2.70 -4.60 -3.82
C TRP A 57 -2.24 -6.06 -3.81
N SER A 58 -1.16 -6.38 -4.53
CA SER A 58 -0.58 -7.74 -4.50
C SER A 58 -0.11 -8.12 -3.10
N LEU A 59 0.50 -7.20 -2.37
CA LEU A 59 0.93 -7.43 -0.97
C LEU A 59 -0.27 -7.60 -0.04
N GLN A 60 -1.31 -6.79 -0.19
CA GLN A 60 -2.54 -6.94 0.57
C GLN A 60 -3.15 -8.34 0.39
N ASN A 61 -3.24 -8.82 -0.86
CA ASN A 61 -3.75 -10.16 -1.15
C ASN A 61 -2.89 -11.24 -0.50
N TYR A 62 -1.56 -11.11 -0.60
CA TYR A 62 -0.63 -12.02 0.05
C TYR A 62 -0.83 -12.07 1.58
N ILE A 63 -1.01 -10.91 2.24
CA ILE A 63 -1.28 -10.85 3.69
C ILE A 63 -2.61 -11.52 4.02
N VAL A 64 -3.67 -11.27 3.25
CA VAL A 64 -4.96 -11.95 3.45
C VAL A 64 -4.78 -13.46 3.32
N GLU A 65 -4.09 -13.95 2.29
CA GLU A 65 -3.84 -15.37 2.09
C GLU A 65 -2.98 -16.00 3.21
N LYS A 66 -1.98 -15.28 3.71
CA LYS A 66 -1.12 -15.71 4.82
C LYS A 66 -1.92 -16.02 6.08
N TYR A 67 -2.93 -15.21 6.39
CA TYR A 67 -3.73 -15.34 7.61
C TYR A 67 -5.10 -16.02 7.41
N SER A 68 -5.54 -16.22 6.17
CA SER A 68 -6.78 -16.96 5.85
C SER A 68 -6.61 -18.48 5.80
N LYS A 69 -5.37 -18.99 5.87
CA LYS A 69 -5.13 -20.43 5.96
C LYS A 69 -5.45 -20.92 7.38
N PRO A 70 -6.21 -22.02 7.52
CA PRO A 70 -6.57 -22.59 8.81
C PRO A 70 -5.36 -23.15 9.56
#